data_AF-A0AAD8W5L7-F1
#
_entry.id   AF-A0AAD8W5L7-F1
#
_cell.length_a   1.000
_cell.length_b   1.000
_cell.length_c   1.000
_cell.angle_alpha   90.00
_cell.angle_beta   90.00
_cell.angle_gamma   90.00
#
_symmetry.space_group_name_H-M   'P 1'
#
loop_
_entity.id
_entity.type
_entity.pdbx_description
1 polymer ?
#
loop_
_entity_poly.entity_id
_entity_poly.type
_entity_poly.pdbx_seq_one_letter_code
_entity_poly.pdbx_strand_id
1 'polypeptide(L)'
;MYGRRQVFAGPVVTLKVFKDNVLVREFLEKGQGRVLVVEGGLRCAILGGNLAQLALNNGWTGIVVNTCIRDVDKIDGCDIGVRALGSHPMKFNMKGMGEKHAPVAIAGTKVCDGEWL
;
A
#
# COMPACT_ATOMS: atom_id res chain seq x y z
N MET A 1 1.69 -9.78 9.15
CA MET A 1 0.44 -9.04 8.86
C MET A 1 0.45 -7.80 9.70
N TYR A 2 -0.12 -6.69 9.22
CA TYR A 2 -0.09 -5.41 9.93
C TYR A 2 -1.47 -4.77 9.90
N GLY A 3 -1.75 -3.91 10.87
CA GLY A 3 -3.06 -3.30 11.07
C GLY A 3 -4.05 -4.23 11.79
N ARG A 4 -5.10 -3.64 12.36
CA ARG A 4 -6.07 -4.39 13.18
C ARG A 4 -6.98 -5.29 12.36
N ARG A 5 -7.25 -4.96 11.09
CA ARG A 5 -8.08 -5.80 10.22
C ARG A 5 -7.27 -6.96 9.66
N GLN A 6 -7.54 -8.14 10.21
CA GLN A 6 -6.99 -9.40 9.72
C GLN A 6 -7.67 -9.88 8.44
N VAL A 7 -8.91 -9.46 8.17
CA VAL A 7 -9.65 -9.79 6.94
C VAL A 7 -10.17 -8.49 6.34
N PHE A 8 -9.98 -8.33 5.03
CA PHE A 8 -10.41 -7.17 4.27
C PHE A 8 -10.54 -7.57 2.80
N ALA A 9 -11.44 -6.92 2.09
CA ALA A 9 -11.72 -7.17 0.68
C ALA A 9 -12.21 -5.87 0.01
N GLY A 10 -12.10 -5.76 -1.30
CA GLY A 10 -12.62 -4.63 -2.04
C GLY A 10 -12.11 -4.52 -3.48
N PRO A 11 -12.62 -3.53 -4.24
CA PRO A 11 -12.13 -3.24 -5.57
C PRO A 11 -10.65 -2.87 -5.53
N VAL A 12 -9.86 -3.47 -6.41
CA VAL A 12 -8.43 -3.28 -6.50
C VAL A 12 -8.11 -2.00 -7.25
N VAL A 13 -7.15 -1.26 -6.71
CA VAL A 13 -6.45 -0.19 -7.41
C VAL A 13 -4.98 -0.52 -7.43
N THR A 14 -4.35 -0.54 -8.61
CA THR A 14 -2.95 -0.94 -8.74
C THR A 14 -2.02 0.24 -8.92
N LEU A 15 -0.83 0.14 -8.32
CA LEU A 15 0.22 1.14 -8.45
C LEU A 15 1.59 0.48 -8.50
N LYS A 16 2.35 0.75 -9.56
CA LYS A 16 3.76 0.35 -9.64
C LYS A 16 4.62 1.57 -9.31
N VAL A 17 5.42 1.48 -8.27
CA VAL A 17 6.27 2.58 -7.79
C VAL A 17 7.73 2.29 -8.08
N PHE A 18 8.37 3.24 -8.77
CA PHE A 18 9.80 3.20 -8.99
C PHE A 18 10.44 4.31 -8.18
N LYS A 19 10.88 3.93 -7.01
CA LYS A 19 11.62 4.79 -6.12
C LYS A 19 10.88 6.05 -5.60
N ASP A 20 9.60 5.96 -5.25
CA ASP A 20 8.89 7.04 -4.53
C ASP A 20 7.60 6.55 -3.81
N ASN A 21 7.11 7.33 -2.84
CA ASN A 21 5.81 7.21 -2.20
C ASN A 21 4.86 8.43 -2.39
N VAL A 22 5.24 9.46 -3.17
CA VAL A 22 4.35 10.59 -3.52
C VAL A 22 3.05 10.10 -4.16
N LEU A 23 3.14 9.18 -5.13
CA LEU A 23 1.97 8.61 -5.80
C LEU A 23 1.11 7.78 -4.84
N VAL A 24 1.72 7.09 -3.87
CA VAL A 24 0.98 6.35 -2.84
C VAL A 24 0.10 7.31 -2.05
N ARG A 25 0.67 8.45 -1.61
CA ARG A 25 -0.10 9.46 -0.87
C ARG A 25 -1.28 9.99 -1.69
N GLU A 26 -1.06 10.32 -2.97
CA GLU A 26 -2.11 10.83 -3.87
C GLU A 26 -3.28 9.84 -3.98
N PHE A 27 -2.98 8.55 -4.16
CA PHE A 27 -4.03 7.52 -4.24
C PHE A 27 -4.81 7.42 -2.93
N LEU A 28 -4.10 7.51 -1.80
CA LEU A 28 -4.72 7.37 -0.50
C LEU A 28 -5.78 8.44 -0.18
N GLU A 29 -5.88 9.53 -0.95
CA GLU A 29 -6.93 10.55 -0.80
C GLU A 29 -8.34 10.07 -1.19
N LYS A 30 -8.47 8.95 -1.94
CA LYS A 30 -9.78 8.44 -2.41
C LYS A 30 -9.96 6.96 -2.06
N GLY A 31 -10.47 6.64 -0.88
CA GLY A 31 -10.58 5.24 -0.40
C GLY A 31 -11.77 4.45 -0.92
N GLN A 32 -13.00 4.95 -0.81
CA GLN A 32 -14.20 4.31 -1.39
C GLN A 32 -14.33 2.79 -1.15
N GLY A 33 -13.83 2.27 -0.02
CA GLY A 33 -13.85 0.83 0.29
C GLY A 33 -12.90 -0.03 -0.56
N ARG A 34 -11.96 0.58 -1.27
CA ARG A 34 -11.02 -0.07 -2.18
C ARG A 34 -9.81 -0.66 -1.45
N VAL A 35 -9.06 -1.48 -2.18
CA VAL A 35 -7.79 -2.05 -1.76
C VAL A 35 -6.67 -1.56 -2.68
N LEU A 36 -5.65 -0.91 -2.11
CA LEU A 36 -4.50 -0.43 -2.87
C LEU A 36 -3.47 -1.55 -2.95
N VAL A 37 -3.11 -1.97 -4.16
CA VAL A 37 -2.08 -3.00 -4.40
C VAL A 37 -0.87 -2.33 -5.03
N VAL A 38 0.26 -2.37 -4.32
CA VAL A 38 1.48 -1.65 -4.68
C VAL A 38 2.61 -2.62 -4.99
N GLU A 39 3.22 -2.47 -6.16
CA GLU A 39 4.46 -3.16 -6.53
C GLU A 39 5.63 -2.18 -6.51
N GLY A 40 6.76 -2.58 -5.91
CA GLY A 40 7.96 -1.75 -5.86
C GLY A 40 9.20 -2.53 -5.48
N GLY A 41 10.29 -1.81 -5.20
CA GLY A 41 11.56 -2.42 -4.78
C GLY A 41 11.68 -2.64 -3.26
N LEU A 42 12.46 -3.66 -2.87
CA LEU A 42 12.64 -4.09 -1.48
C LEU A 42 13.60 -3.24 -0.62
N ARG A 43 14.28 -2.25 -1.21
CA ARG A 43 15.39 -1.55 -0.53
C ARG A 43 14.94 -0.48 0.49
N CYS A 44 13.67 -0.07 0.47
CA CYS A 44 13.14 0.97 1.35
C CYS A 44 11.67 0.70 1.71
N ALA A 45 11.19 1.33 2.78
CA ALA A 45 9.77 1.32 3.14
C ALA A 45 8.97 2.34 2.33
N ILE A 46 7.87 1.89 1.74
CA ILE A 46 6.96 2.70 0.91
C ILE A 46 5.79 3.24 1.73
N LEU A 47 5.30 2.44 2.68
CA LEU A 47 4.22 2.78 3.59
C LEU A 47 4.76 2.96 5.03
N GLY A 48 4.26 3.97 5.73
CA GLY A 48 4.49 4.17 7.16
C GLY A 48 3.21 4.54 7.89
N GLY A 49 3.29 4.75 9.20
CA GLY A 49 2.11 4.93 10.06
C GLY A 49 1.19 6.06 9.63
N ASN A 50 1.76 7.22 9.27
CA ASN A 50 0.95 8.38 8.84
C ASN A 50 0.17 8.11 7.54
N LEU A 51 0.73 7.31 6.62
CA LEU A 51 0.02 6.94 5.38
C LEU A 51 -1.05 5.89 5.65
N ALA A 52 -0.80 4.92 6.55
CA ALA A 52 -1.82 3.97 6.97
C ALA A 52 -3.01 4.67 7.65
N GLN A 53 -2.74 5.66 8.51
CA GLN A 53 -3.79 6.47 9.13
C GLN A 53 -4.55 7.32 8.10
N LEU A 54 -3.85 7.91 7.13
CA LEU A 54 -4.48 8.65 6.03
C LEU A 54 -5.42 7.74 5.22
N ALA A 55 -4.97 6.53 4.90
CA ALA A 55 -5.76 5.55 4.18
C ALA A 55 -7.05 5.20 4.93
N LEU A 56 -6.94 4.93 6.23
CA LEU A 56 -8.09 4.67 7.10
C LEU A 56 -9.07 5.84 7.08
N ASN A 57 -8.58 7.07 7.31
CA ASN A 57 -9.40 8.27 7.35
C ASN A 57 -10.14 8.52 6.03
N ASN A 58 -9.55 8.14 4.90
CA ASN A 58 -10.13 8.31 3.58
C ASN A 58 -10.96 7.11 3.12
N GLY A 59 -11.21 6.13 4.00
CA GLY A 59 -12.11 5.01 3.75
C GLY A 59 -11.53 3.89 2.88
N TRP A 60 -10.20 3.68 2.92
CA TRP A 60 -9.60 2.48 2.33
C TRP A 60 -9.87 1.26 3.21
N THR A 61 -10.17 0.13 2.57
CA THR A 61 -10.40 -1.15 3.28
C THR A 61 -9.06 -1.82 3.60
N GLY A 62 -8.08 -1.68 2.71
CA GLY A 62 -6.73 -2.18 2.97
C GLY A 62 -5.68 -1.76 1.95
N ILE A 63 -4.43 -2.12 2.26
CA ILE A 63 -3.25 -1.88 1.43
C ILE A 63 -2.42 -3.16 1.38
N VAL A 64 -2.12 -3.64 0.18
CA VAL A 64 -1.18 -4.73 -0.08
C VAL A 64 0.06 -4.15 -0.74
N VAL A 65 1.23 -4.33 -0.14
CA VAL A 65 2.50 -3.80 -0.62
C VAL A 65 3.44 -4.97 -0.87
N ASN A 66 3.90 -5.13 -2.11
CA ASN A 66 4.92 -6.12 -2.46
C ASN A 66 6.34 -5.68 -2.07
N THR A 67 6.48 -4.98 -0.94
CA THR A 67 7.75 -4.44 -0.43
C THR A 67 7.72 -4.35 1.10
N CYS A 68 8.64 -3.57 1.67
CA CYS A 68 8.71 -3.30 3.10
C CYS A 68 7.86 -2.08 3.52
N ILE A 69 7.48 -2.05 4.79
CA ILE A 69 6.80 -0.92 5.45
C ILE A 69 7.60 -0.45 6.67
N ARG A 70 7.14 0.58 7.37
CA ARG A 70 7.75 1.08 8.61
C ARG A 70 6.69 1.54 9.61
N ASP A 71 7.12 1.89 10.82
CA ASP A 71 6.23 2.32 11.91
C ASP A 71 5.16 1.26 12.24
N VAL A 72 5.56 -0.01 12.31
CA VAL A 72 4.64 -1.16 12.46
C VAL A 72 3.68 -0.98 13.64
N ASP A 73 4.16 -0.49 14.78
CA ASP A 73 3.34 -0.25 15.98
C ASP A 73 2.22 0.77 15.73
N LYS A 74 2.49 1.79 14.91
CA LYS A 74 1.46 2.78 14.52
C LYS A 74 0.45 2.17 13.56
N ILE A 75 0.92 1.35 12.62
CA ILE A 75 0.04 0.68 11.66
C ILE A 75 -0.87 -0.30 12.40
N ASP A 76 -0.37 -1.04 13.39
CA ASP A 76 -1.13 -1.97 14.21
C ASP A 76 -2.15 -1.27 15.15
N GLY A 77 -2.04 0.05 15.31
CA GLY A 77 -3.05 0.89 15.93
C GLY A 77 -4.25 1.22 15.02
N CYS A 78 -4.13 1.07 13.70
CA CYS A 78 -5.13 1.48 12.73
C CYS A 78 -6.13 0.35 12.41
N ASP A 79 -7.43 0.66 12.32
CA ASP A 79 -8.49 -0.26 11.87
C ASP A 79 -8.53 -0.44 10.33
N ILE A 80 -7.38 -0.78 9.75
CA ILE A 80 -7.21 -1.02 8.31
C ILE A 80 -6.43 -2.31 8.09
N GLY A 81 -6.64 -2.96 6.95
CA GLY A 81 -5.88 -4.15 6.58
C GLY A 81 -4.57 -3.77 5.90
N VAL A 82 -3.42 -4.23 6.40
CA VAL A 82 -2.13 -4.04 5.74
C VAL A 82 -1.38 -5.35 5.54
N ARG A 83 -0.89 -5.58 4.33
CA ARG A 83 -0.03 -6.71 3.97
C ARG A 83 1.25 -6.20 3.34
N ALA A 84 2.37 -6.72 3.81
CA ALA A 84 3.69 -6.37 3.33
C ALA A 84 4.65 -7.55 3.53
N LEU A 85 5.76 -7.56 2.78
CA LEU A 85 6.78 -8.61 2.88
C LEU A 85 7.63 -8.50 4.15
N GLY A 86 7.70 -7.31 4.74
CA GLY A 86 8.43 -7.07 5.99
C GLY A 86 8.46 -5.60 6.38
N SER A 87 9.31 -5.27 7.36
CA SER A 87 9.55 -3.90 7.79
C SER A 87 10.98 -3.46 7.51
N HIS A 88 11.17 -2.20 7.12
CA HIS A 88 12.48 -1.60 6.88
C HIS A 88 12.51 -0.15 7.37
N PRO A 89 13.49 0.29 8.18
CA PRO A 89 13.47 1.62 8.79
C PRO A 89 13.69 2.77 7.79
N MET A 90 14.48 2.53 6.74
CA MET A 90 14.80 3.54 5.72
C MET A 90 13.57 3.94 4.89
N LYS A 91 13.30 5.25 4.83
CA LYS A 91 12.26 5.85 3.99
C LYS A 91 12.69 5.89 2.51
N PHE A 92 11.72 5.84 1.61
CA PHE A 92 11.92 6.14 0.19
C PHE A 92 12.35 7.60 -0.08
N ASN A 93 13.32 7.82 -0.99
CA ASN A 93 13.72 9.15 -1.51
C ASN A 93 12.81 9.63 -2.65
N MET A 94 12.40 10.90 -2.65
CA MET A 94 11.35 11.44 -3.54
C MET A 94 11.90 11.85 -4.92
N LYS A 95 11.39 11.26 -6.02
CA LYS A 95 11.71 11.61 -7.42
C LYS A 95 10.52 11.59 -8.39
N GLY A 96 9.32 11.25 -7.93
CA GLY A 96 8.04 11.39 -8.63
C GLY A 96 7.68 10.30 -9.64
N MET A 97 8.31 9.12 -9.61
CA MET A 97 8.17 8.11 -10.68
C MET A 97 7.33 6.89 -10.28
N GLY A 98 6.41 6.50 -11.16
CA GLY A 98 5.61 5.28 -11.06
C GLY A 98 4.52 5.21 -12.14
N GLU A 99 3.90 4.04 -12.26
CA GLU A 99 2.83 3.74 -13.21
C GLU A 99 1.52 3.50 -12.46
N LYS A 100 0.53 4.34 -12.74
CA LYS A 100 -0.83 4.28 -12.17
C LYS A 100 -1.66 3.26 -12.95
N HIS A 101 -2.45 2.43 -12.26
CA HIS A 101 -3.37 1.46 -12.89
C HIS A 101 -2.68 0.42 -13.80
N ALA A 102 -1.36 0.27 -13.68
CA ALA A 102 -0.62 -0.76 -14.40
C ALA A 102 -0.82 -2.12 -13.73
N PRO A 103 -0.86 -3.24 -14.48
CA PRO A 103 -0.86 -4.56 -13.88
C PRO A 103 0.36 -4.76 -13.00
N VAL A 104 0.15 -5.30 -11.81
CA VAL A 104 1.20 -5.57 -10.82
C VAL A 104 1.36 -7.06 -10.60
N ALA A 105 2.56 -7.48 -10.21
CA ALA A 105 2.86 -8.87 -9.86
C ALA A 105 3.08 -9.01 -8.35
N ILE A 106 2.29 -9.88 -7.71
CA ILE A 106 2.44 -10.27 -6.30
C ILE A 106 2.77 -11.76 -6.27
N ALA A 107 3.96 -12.13 -5.81
CA ALA A 107 4.40 -13.54 -5.71
C ALA A 107 4.20 -14.38 -6.99
N GLY A 108 4.32 -13.76 -8.17
CA GLY A 108 4.12 -14.41 -9.47
C GLY A 108 2.68 -14.37 -10.00
N THR A 109 1.71 -13.90 -9.21
CA THR A 109 0.33 -13.69 -9.63
C THR A 109 0.15 -12.27 -10.15
N LYS A 110 -0.43 -12.14 -11.35
CA LYS A 110 -0.82 -10.85 -11.93
C LYS A 110 -2.10 -10.35 -11.25
N VAL A 111 -2.11 -9.09 -10.86
CA VAL A 111 -3.25 -8.37 -10.32
C VAL A 111 -3.48 -7.13 -11.18
N CYS A 112 -4.72 -6.92 -11.61
CA CYS A 112 -5.10 -5.80 -12.47
C CYS A 112 -5.99 -4.79 -11.75
N ASP A 113 -5.94 -3.54 -12.20
CA ASP A 113 -6.84 -2.49 -11.72
C ASP A 113 -8.31 -2.86 -12.00
N GLY A 114 -9.19 -2.62 -11.03
CA GLY A 114 -10.61 -2.95 -11.13
C GLY A 114 -10.99 -4.40 -10.82
N GLU A 115 -10.01 -5.29 -10.60
CA GLU A 115 -10.27 -6.63 -10.05
C GLU A 115 -10.77 -6.55 -8.61
N TRP A 116 -11.10 -7.69 -8.01
CA TRP A 116 -11.53 -7.78 -6.62
C TRP A 116 -10.55 -8.60 -5.80
N LEU A 117 -10.16 -8.07 -4.64
CA LEU A 117 -9.35 -8.76 -3.63
C LEU A 117 -10.23 -9.12 -2.42
#